data_AF-A0A2V8V3T3-F1
#
_entry.id   AF-A0A2V8V3T3-F1
#
_cell.length_a   1.000
_cell.length_b   1.000
_cell.length_c   1.000
_cell.angle_alpha   90.00
_cell.angle_beta   90.00
_cell.angle_gamma   90.00
#
_symmetry.space_group_name_H-M   'P 1'
#
loop_
_entity.id
_entity.type
_entity.pdbx_description
1 polymer ?
#
loop_
_entity_poly.entity_id
_entity_poly.type
_entity_poly.pdbx_seq_one_letter_code
_entity_poly.pdbx_strand_id
1 'polypeptide(L)'
;MLDLTSRTGAYDIIMMDDPWFPRMVENGQLAPLEKQPDADFLASCLDVCRAPYRTGAFYAVPYVGNSQLFFYRKDLFDKHGIAAPAAWNDVLAAAKKISTAEKMYGYVMRAAPGNAVITDFMPLFWAFGAEMFDSNGHASVATPEAVECVRFMLQLGKCSPPGYTGFNADEVSGHLLQSTAVMSINWPAWIAAMDDPTRSKIVGRAGVVAAGDSGWI
;
A
#
# COMPACT_ATOMS: atom_id res chain seq x y z
N MET A 1 -4.88 20.40 -6.48
CA MET A 1 -5.11 20.25 -7.94
C MET A 1 -5.76 21.48 -8.57
N LEU A 2 -6.61 22.25 -7.87
CA LEU A 2 -7.22 23.48 -8.40
C LEU A 2 -6.20 24.48 -8.95
N ASP A 3 -5.13 24.81 -8.20
CA ASP A 3 -4.09 25.76 -8.62
C ASP A 3 -3.39 25.36 -9.93
N LEU A 4 -3.08 24.06 -10.09
CA LEU A 4 -2.45 23.51 -11.30
C LEU A 4 -3.37 23.58 -12.54
N THR A 5 -4.68 23.63 -12.33
CA THR A 5 -5.67 23.78 -13.41
C THR A 5 -5.96 25.26 -13.69
N SER A 6 -6.04 26.11 -12.65
CA SER A 6 -6.27 27.55 -12.78
C SER A 6 -5.02 28.34 -13.15
N ARG A 7 -3.84 27.72 -13.07
CA ARG A 7 -2.52 28.31 -13.36
C ARG A 7 -2.29 29.61 -12.59
N THR A 8 -2.73 29.63 -11.34
CA THR A 8 -2.66 30.81 -10.47
C THR A 8 -1.25 31.07 -9.95
N GLY A 9 -0.36 30.07 -10.01
CA GLY A 9 1.04 30.21 -9.61
C GLY A 9 1.23 30.32 -8.11
N ALA A 10 0.34 29.73 -7.31
CA ALA A 10 0.44 29.80 -5.85
C ALA A 10 1.56 28.89 -5.29
N TYR A 11 2.03 27.92 -6.07
CA TYR A 11 3.07 26.96 -5.67
C TYR A 11 4.13 26.81 -6.76
N ASP A 12 5.40 27.02 -6.39
CA ASP A 12 6.55 26.76 -7.26
C ASP A 12 7.01 25.29 -7.19
N ILE A 13 6.84 24.67 -6.03
CA ILE A 13 7.21 23.27 -5.76
C ILE A 13 6.01 22.57 -5.13
N ILE A 14 5.70 21.38 -5.63
CA ILE A 14 4.65 20.54 -5.11
C ILE A 14 5.20 19.18 -4.72
N MET A 15 4.73 18.64 -3.59
CA MET A 15 4.86 17.23 -3.30
C MET A 15 3.73 16.50 -4.03
N MET A 16 4.07 15.50 -4.85
CA MET A 16 3.10 14.72 -5.60
C MET A 16 3.30 13.22 -5.34
N ASP A 17 2.20 12.48 -5.46
CA ASP A 17 2.21 11.02 -5.46
C ASP A 17 2.65 10.50 -6.84
N ASP A 18 3.42 9.42 -6.89
CA ASP A 18 3.95 8.89 -8.15
C ASP A 18 2.86 8.49 -9.18
N PRO A 19 1.67 7.98 -8.81
CA PRO A 19 0.64 7.66 -9.80
C PRO A 19 0.09 8.89 -10.52
N TRP A 20 0.29 10.09 -9.97
CA TRP A 20 -0.17 11.33 -10.59
C TRP A 20 0.80 11.86 -11.64
N PHE A 21 2.08 11.47 -11.53
CA PHE A 21 3.17 12.01 -12.32
C PHE A 21 2.93 11.93 -13.84
N PRO A 22 2.56 10.78 -14.45
CA PRO A 22 2.37 10.69 -15.89
C PRO A 22 1.31 11.68 -16.40
N ARG A 23 0.16 11.73 -15.73
CA ARG A 23 -0.94 12.64 -16.07
C ARG A 23 -0.53 14.11 -15.94
N MET A 24 0.26 14.44 -14.91
CA MET A 24 0.70 15.82 -14.70
C MET A 24 1.70 16.28 -15.77
N VAL A 25 2.60 15.39 -16.21
CA VAL A 25 3.49 15.68 -17.35
C VAL A 25 2.68 15.83 -18.64
N GLU A 26 1.75 14.90 -18.93
CA GLU A 26 0.89 14.95 -20.12
C GLU A 26 0.06 16.24 -20.21
N ASN A 27 -0.41 16.75 -19.07
CA ASN A 27 -1.16 17.99 -19.00
C ASN A 27 -0.28 19.26 -19.04
N GLY A 28 1.04 19.12 -19.13
CA GLY A 28 1.98 20.24 -19.11
C GLY A 28 1.97 21.00 -17.77
N GLN A 29 1.71 20.29 -16.66
CA GLN A 29 1.66 20.87 -15.31
C GLN A 29 3.01 20.84 -14.59
N LEU A 30 4.01 20.19 -15.17
CA LEU A 30 5.36 20.06 -14.64
C LEU A 30 6.37 20.56 -15.67
N ALA A 31 7.38 21.29 -15.20
CA ALA A 31 8.54 21.66 -15.99
C ALA A 31 9.64 20.60 -15.85
N PRO A 32 10.40 20.31 -16.91
CA PRO A 32 11.58 19.46 -16.78
C PRO A 32 12.61 20.13 -15.88
N LEU A 33 13.34 19.33 -15.10
CA LEU A 33 14.45 19.81 -14.28
C LEU A 33 15.62 20.18 -15.19
N GLU A 34 16.19 21.36 -14.95
CA GLU A 34 17.40 21.81 -15.65
C GLU A 34 18.64 21.01 -15.24
N LYS A 35 18.65 20.52 -14.00
CA LYS A 35 19.74 19.74 -13.42
C LYS A 35 19.30 18.31 -13.19
N GLN A 36 20.19 17.38 -13.49
CA GLN A 36 19.98 15.98 -13.14
C GLN A 36 20.02 15.84 -11.60
N PRO A 37 19.16 14.99 -11.01
CA PRO A 37 19.32 14.57 -9.63
C PRO A 37 20.67 13.89 -9.40
N ASP A 38 21.13 13.90 -8.14
CA ASP A 38 22.38 13.26 -7.74
C ASP A 38 22.36 11.74 -7.97
N ALA A 39 23.54 11.13 -8.10
CA ALA A 39 23.67 9.71 -8.41
C ALA A 39 23.51 8.78 -7.19
N ASP A 40 23.34 9.34 -5.99
CA ASP A 40 23.17 8.60 -4.74
C ASP A 40 21.71 8.16 -4.47
N PHE A 41 20.77 8.61 -5.29
CA PHE A 41 19.41 8.05 -5.31
C PHE A 41 19.40 6.62 -5.87
N LEU A 42 18.47 5.81 -5.36
CA LEU A 42 18.19 4.50 -5.94
C LEU A 42 17.68 4.66 -7.38
N ALA A 43 18.26 3.88 -8.30
CA ALA A 43 17.92 3.95 -9.72
C ALA A 43 16.42 3.77 -9.99
N SER A 44 15.76 2.85 -9.29
CA SER A 44 14.31 2.62 -9.41
C SER A 44 13.47 3.84 -9.00
N CYS A 45 13.92 4.61 -7.99
CA CYS A 45 13.24 5.84 -7.59
C CYS A 45 13.44 6.94 -8.63
N LEU A 46 14.63 7.04 -9.23
CA LEU A 46 14.90 7.98 -10.32
C LEU A 46 14.08 7.67 -11.57
N ASP A 47 13.93 6.39 -11.91
CA ASP A 47 13.17 5.96 -13.09
C ASP A 47 11.73 6.51 -13.12
N VAL A 48 11.07 6.56 -11.96
CA VAL A 48 9.70 7.07 -11.77
C VAL A 48 9.61 8.58 -12.02
N CYS A 49 10.69 9.32 -11.79
CA CYS A 49 10.73 10.78 -11.98
C CYS A 49 10.99 11.21 -13.43
N ARG A 50 11.07 10.25 -14.38
CA ARG A 50 11.35 10.50 -15.79
C ARG A 50 10.12 10.39 -16.67
N ALA A 51 10.01 11.27 -17.66
CA ALA A 51 8.99 11.19 -18.71
C ALA A 51 9.62 11.36 -20.10
N PRO A 52 9.54 10.35 -21.00
CA PRO A 52 9.00 9.00 -20.79
C PRO A 52 9.71 8.19 -19.70
N TYR A 53 9.02 7.21 -19.10
CA TYR A 53 9.55 6.36 -18.03
C TYR A 53 10.94 5.79 -18.40
N ARG A 54 11.89 5.83 -17.45
CA ARG A 54 13.32 5.42 -17.57
C ARG A 54 14.19 6.18 -18.57
N THR A 55 13.62 6.73 -19.63
CA THR A 55 14.36 7.19 -20.82
C THR A 55 14.34 8.70 -21.00
N GLY A 56 13.32 9.36 -20.49
CA GLY A 56 13.09 10.77 -20.69
C GLY A 56 13.80 11.69 -19.70
N ALA A 57 13.48 12.98 -19.83
CA ALA A 57 13.97 14.01 -18.91
C ALA A 57 13.37 13.82 -17.51
N PHE A 58 14.08 14.31 -16.51
CA PHE A 58 13.55 14.38 -15.15
C PHE A 58 12.56 15.53 -15.02
N TYR A 59 11.45 15.29 -14.34
CA TYR A 59 10.44 16.31 -13.99
C TYR A 59 10.21 16.40 -12.47
N ALA A 60 10.86 15.52 -11.70
CA ALA A 60 10.74 15.45 -10.25
C ALA A 60 12.04 14.93 -9.63
N VAL A 61 12.18 15.08 -8.31
CA VAL A 61 13.24 14.49 -7.50
C VAL A 61 12.58 13.57 -6.46
N PRO A 62 13.11 12.37 -6.20
CA PRO A 62 12.58 11.51 -5.15
C PRO A 62 12.69 12.18 -3.78
N TYR A 63 11.62 12.13 -2.99
CA TYR A 63 11.61 12.63 -1.61
C TYR A 63 11.35 11.51 -0.60
N VAL A 64 10.32 10.68 -0.85
CA VAL A 64 10.00 9.50 -0.03
C VAL A 64 9.78 8.32 -0.96
N GLY A 65 10.61 7.29 -0.83
CA GLY A 65 10.40 5.99 -1.47
C GLY A 65 9.63 5.07 -0.52
N ASN A 66 8.47 4.58 -0.95
CA ASN A 66 7.69 3.60 -0.19
C ASN A 66 7.64 2.27 -0.95
N SER A 67 7.81 1.19 -0.20
CA SER A 67 7.44 -0.15 -0.66
C SER A 67 6.39 -0.67 0.30
N GLN A 68 5.41 -1.37 -0.25
CA GLN A 68 4.33 -1.90 0.55
C GLN A 68 4.86 -3.05 1.43
N LEU A 69 4.57 -3.01 2.73
CA LEU A 69 5.02 -3.99 3.70
C LEU A 69 3.83 -4.63 4.42
N PHE A 70 3.97 -5.88 4.84
CA PHE A 70 2.95 -6.58 5.61
C PHE A 70 3.28 -6.51 7.11
N PHE A 71 2.38 -5.91 7.88
CA PHE A 71 2.52 -5.72 9.31
C PHE A 71 1.66 -6.72 10.05
N TYR A 72 2.22 -7.32 11.09
CA TYR A 72 1.50 -8.31 11.90
C TYR A 72 1.91 -8.26 13.37
N ARG A 73 1.03 -8.74 14.24
CA ARG A 73 1.27 -8.92 15.66
C ARG A 73 2.11 -10.17 15.92
N LYS A 74 3.43 -10.00 15.84
CA LYS A 74 4.40 -11.07 16.07
C LYS A 74 4.18 -11.79 17.40
N ASP A 75 3.88 -11.06 18.47
CA ASP A 75 3.58 -11.65 19.78
C ASP A 75 2.37 -12.60 19.75
N LEU A 76 1.34 -12.29 18.97
CA LEU A 76 0.17 -13.16 18.81
C LEU A 76 0.47 -14.35 17.90
N PHE A 77 1.25 -14.14 16.86
CA PHE A 77 1.72 -15.22 16.00
C PHE A 77 2.53 -16.25 16.79
N ASP A 78 3.50 -15.79 17.58
CA ASP A 78 4.34 -16.63 18.44
C ASP A 78 3.48 -17.35 19.50
N LYS A 79 2.56 -16.64 20.17
CA LYS A 79 1.63 -17.21 21.17
C LYS A 79 0.78 -18.35 20.60
N HIS A 80 0.38 -18.25 19.33
CA HIS A 80 -0.49 -19.23 18.66
C HIS A 80 0.27 -20.27 17.83
N GLY A 81 1.62 -20.24 17.87
CA GLY A 81 2.48 -21.13 17.10
C GLY A 81 2.30 -20.99 15.59
N ILE A 82 2.08 -19.75 15.12
CA ILE A 82 1.88 -19.42 13.70
C ILE A 82 3.16 -18.74 13.19
N ALA A 83 3.73 -19.24 12.10
CA ALA A 83 4.85 -18.60 11.43
C ALA A 83 4.43 -17.26 10.80
N ALA A 84 5.39 -16.36 10.56
CA ALA A 84 5.13 -15.14 9.81
C ALA A 84 4.47 -15.49 8.45
N PRO A 85 3.45 -14.74 7.99
CA PRO A 85 2.76 -15.07 6.75
C PRO A 85 3.71 -15.02 5.55
N ALA A 86 3.59 -16.00 4.67
CA ALA A 86 4.30 -16.06 3.39
C ALA A 86 3.35 -16.20 2.19
N ALA A 87 2.06 -16.40 2.45
CA ALA A 87 1.01 -16.44 1.44
C ALA A 87 -0.28 -15.79 1.97
N TRP A 88 -1.14 -15.33 1.06
CA TRP A 88 -2.42 -14.72 1.42
C TRP A 88 -3.36 -15.70 2.11
N ASN A 89 -3.32 -16.98 1.74
CA ASN A 89 -4.09 -18.02 2.43
C ASN A 89 -3.68 -18.16 3.91
N ASP A 90 -2.39 -18.01 4.24
CA ASP A 90 -1.91 -17.98 5.63
C ASP A 90 -2.45 -16.76 6.37
N VAL A 91 -2.49 -15.59 5.71
CA VAL A 91 -3.06 -14.36 6.28
C VAL A 91 -4.52 -14.57 6.64
N LEU A 92 -5.34 -15.12 5.75
CA LEU A 92 -6.76 -15.35 6.04
C LEU A 92 -6.97 -16.39 7.15
N ALA A 93 -6.15 -17.45 7.17
CA ALA A 93 -6.21 -18.47 8.22
C ALA A 93 -5.80 -17.90 9.59
N ALA A 94 -4.70 -17.15 9.65
CA ALA A 94 -4.23 -16.49 10.86
C ALA A 94 -5.24 -15.44 11.35
N ALA A 95 -5.82 -14.66 10.44
CA ALA A 95 -6.84 -13.66 10.74
C ALA A 95 -8.02 -14.31 11.46
N LYS A 96 -8.56 -15.41 10.93
CA LYS A 96 -9.68 -16.15 11.56
C LYS A 96 -9.29 -16.75 12.92
N LYS A 97 -8.13 -17.43 12.98
CA LYS A 97 -7.66 -18.13 14.19
C LYS A 97 -7.40 -17.16 15.34
N ILE A 98 -6.58 -16.13 15.11
CA ILE A 98 -6.21 -15.17 16.15
C ILE A 98 -7.41 -14.29 16.51
N SER A 99 -8.24 -13.90 15.54
CA SER A 99 -9.45 -13.11 15.82
C SER A 99 -10.38 -13.82 16.81
N THR A 100 -10.63 -15.11 16.60
CA THR A 100 -11.51 -15.89 17.49
C THR A 100 -10.87 -16.09 18.87
N ALA A 101 -9.57 -16.41 18.92
CA ALA A 101 -8.88 -16.69 20.17
C ALA A 101 -8.68 -15.44 21.05
N GLU A 102 -8.40 -14.29 20.44
CA GLU A 102 -8.04 -13.07 21.16
C GLU A 102 -9.17 -12.02 21.19
N LYS A 103 -10.29 -12.27 20.49
CA LYS A 103 -11.39 -11.32 20.32
C LYS A 103 -10.92 -9.98 19.74
N MET A 104 -10.01 -10.04 18.76
CA MET A 104 -9.48 -8.91 18.01
C MET A 104 -9.90 -8.99 16.53
N TYR A 105 -9.76 -7.91 15.77
CA TYR A 105 -9.96 -7.95 14.33
C TYR A 105 -8.78 -8.63 13.65
N GLY A 106 -9.04 -9.68 12.87
CA GLY A 106 -7.99 -10.52 12.31
C GLY A 106 -7.16 -9.82 11.23
N TYR A 107 -7.77 -8.88 10.52
CA TYR A 107 -7.13 -8.04 9.50
C TYR A 107 -7.78 -6.66 9.55
N VAL A 108 -7.10 -5.61 9.08
CA VAL A 108 -7.71 -4.30 8.84
C VAL A 108 -7.18 -3.78 7.52
N MET A 109 -8.06 -3.23 6.68
CA MET A 109 -7.76 -2.89 5.29
C MET A 109 -8.21 -1.49 4.96
N ARG A 110 -7.53 -0.87 4.00
CA ARG A 110 -8.02 0.35 3.35
C ARG A 110 -9.06 -0.07 2.33
N ALA A 111 -10.29 0.40 2.50
CA ALA A 111 -11.37 0.09 1.55
C ALA A 111 -12.26 1.29 1.22
N ALA A 112 -11.87 2.50 1.65
CA ALA A 112 -12.50 3.72 1.18
C ALA A 112 -12.39 3.85 -0.36
N PRO A 113 -13.43 4.38 -1.04
CA PRO A 113 -13.38 4.61 -2.48
C PRO A 113 -12.20 5.49 -2.91
N GLY A 114 -11.59 5.17 -4.05
CA GLY A 114 -10.44 5.88 -4.60
C GLY A 114 -9.11 5.21 -4.27
N ASN A 115 -8.08 5.99 -3.98
CA ASN A 115 -6.71 5.47 -3.81
C ASN A 115 -6.57 4.44 -2.67
N ALA A 116 -7.41 4.57 -1.63
CA ALA A 116 -7.34 3.73 -0.45
C ALA A 116 -7.59 2.25 -0.77
N VAL A 117 -8.71 1.92 -1.43
CA VAL A 117 -9.01 0.53 -1.81
C VAL A 117 -8.01 -0.05 -2.81
N ILE A 118 -7.49 0.78 -3.72
CA ILE A 118 -6.48 0.33 -4.71
C ILE A 118 -5.19 -0.10 -4.00
N THR A 119 -4.80 0.58 -2.92
CA THR A 119 -3.60 0.23 -2.15
C THR A 119 -3.66 -1.21 -1.63
N ASP A 120 -4.76 -1.64 -1.01
CA ASP A 120 -4.89 -3.02 -0.51
C ASP A 120 -5.22 -4.02 -1.63
N PHE A 121 -5.88 -3.59 -2.70
CA PHE A 121 -6.28 -4.44 -3.82
C PHE A 121 -5.10 -4.88 -4.69
N MET A 122 -4.16 -3.99 -5.04
CA MET A 122 -3.12 -4.30 -6.03
C MET A 122 -2.20 -5.47 -5.64
N PRO A 123 -1.69 -5.60 -4.39
CA PRO A 123 -0.89 -6.75 -4.00
C PRO A 123 -1.66 -8.08 -4.10
N LEU A 124 -2.94 -8.08 -3.71
CA LEU A 124 -3.82 -9.24 -3.89
C LEU A 124 -4.03 -9.56 -5.36
N PHE A 125 -4.30 -8.54 -6.17
CA PHE A 125 -4.55 -8.68 -7.60
C PHE A 125 -3.36 -9.34 -8.32
N TRP A 126 -2.14 -8.88 -8.03
CA TRP A 126 -0.91 -9.49 -8.56
C TRP A 126 -0.61 -10.86 -7.96
N ALA A 127 -0.91 -11.08 -6.67
CA ALA A 127 -0.75 -12.40 -6.06
C ALA A 127 -1.65 -13.44 -6.74
N PHE A 128 -2.84 -13.03 -7.19
CA PHE A 128 -3.76 -13.85 -7.97
C PHE A 128 -3.34 -14.05 -9.44
N GLY A 129 -2.23 -13.44 -9.87
CA GLY A 129 -1.72 -13.52 -11.24
C GLY A 129 -2.52 -12.67 -12.23
N ALA A 130 -3.32 -11.73 -11.73
CA ALA A 130 -4.05 -10.80 -12.58
C ALA A 130 -3.20 -9.58 -12.92
N GLU A 131 -3.44 -9.01 -14.11
CA GLU A 131 -2.70 -7.86 -14.64
C GLU A 131 -3.67 -6.76 -15.08
N MET A 132 -3.24 -5.50 -14.90
CA MET A 132 -4.11 -4.35 -15.24
C MET A 132 -4.32 -4.25 -16.75
N PHE A 133 -3.32 -4.66 -17.53
CA PHE A 133 -3.31 -4.63 -18.98
C PHE A 133 -2.78 -5.95 -19.55
N ASP A 134 -3.38 -6.39 -20.67
CA ASP A 134 -2.88 -7.54 -21.43
C ASP A 134 -1.62 -7.18 -22.25
N SER A 135 -1.06 -8.17 -22.96
CA SER A 135 0.11 -7.97 -23.82
C SER A 135 -0.10 -6.99 -24.99
N ASN A 136 -1.37 -6.65 -25.29
CA ASN A 136 -1.75 -5.71 -26.34
C ASN A 136 -2.06 -4.32 -25.77
N GLY A 137 -1.94 -4.12 -24.46
CA GLY A 137 -2.26 -2.87 -23.78
C GLY A 137 -3.75 -2.64 -23.52
N HIS A 138 -4.60 -3.65 -23.68
CA HIS A 138 -6.02 -3.56 -23.32
C HIS A 138 -6.22 -3.83 -21.84
N ALA A 139 -7.20 -3.16 -21.22
CA ALA A 139 -7.53 -3.39 -19.82
C ALA A 139 -7.95 -4.86 -19.57
N SER A 140 -7.38 -5.48 -18.54
CA SER A 140 -7.58 -6.90 -18.17
C SER A 140 -8.04 -7.07 -16.72
N VAL A 141 -8.83 -6.12 -16.20
CA VAL A 141 -9.23 -6.05 -14.79
C VAL A 141 -10.41 -6.94 -14.39
N ALA A 142 -11.00 -7.69 -15.34
CA ALA A 142 -12.20 -8.49 -15.13
C ALA A 142 -12.02 -9.98 -15.50
N THR A 143 -10.80 -10.49 -15.44
CA THR A 143 -10.50 -11.91 -15.66
C THR A 143 -11.03 -12.78 -14.51
N PRO A 144 -11.13 -14.12 -14.68
CA PRO A 144 -11.49 -15.01 -13.58
C PRO A 144 -10.62 -14.83 -12.33
N GLU A 145 -9.31 -14.61 -12.52
CA GLU A 145 -8.34 -14.38 -11.44
C GLU A 145 -8.66 -13.08 -10.68
N ALA A 146 -8.97 -12.01 -11.41
CA ALA A 146 -9.40 -10.73 -10.82
C ALA A 146 -10.68 -10.89 -9.98
N VAL A 147 -11.66 -11.66 -10.48
CA VAL A 147 -12.90 -11.93 -9.76
C VAL A 147 -12.64 -12.70 -8.49
N GLU A 148 -11.78 -13.73 -8.52
CA GLU A 148 -11.41 -14.49 -7.33
C GLU A 148 -10.62 -13.66 -6.32
N CYS A 149 -9.75 -12.75 -6.78
CA CYS A 149 -9.09 -11.76 -5.93
C CYS A 149 -10.10 -10.90 -5.17
N VAL A 150 -11.12 -10.34 -5.86
CA VAL A 150 -12.17 -9.55 -5.20
C VAL A 150 -12.95 -10.39 -4.19
N ARG A 151 -13.27 -11.65 -4.50
CA ARG A 151 -13.92 -12.56 -3.54
C ARG A 151 -13.05 -12.78 -2.31
N PHE A 152 -11.75 -12.96 -2.48
CA PHE A 152 -10.80 -13.11 -1.40
C PHE A 152 -10.72 -11.85 -0.53
N MET A 153 -10.65 -10.67 -1.16
CA MET A 153 -10.67 -9.38 -0.46
C MET A 153 -11.95 -9.22 0.38
N LEU A 154 -13.11 -9.67 -0.11
CA LEU A 154 -14.35 -9.70 0.66
C LEU A 154 -14.29 -10.67 1.85
N GLN A 155 -13.55 -11.78 1.76
CA GLN A 155 -13.33 -12.67 2.90
C GLN A 155 -12.43 -12.03 3.96
N LEU A 156 -11.37 -11.33 3.55
CA LEU A 156 -10.56 -10.53 4.47
C LEU A 156 -11.39 -9.41 5.11
N GLY A 157 -12.28 -8.77 4.34
CA GLY A 157 -13.17 -7.73 4.83
C GLY A 157 -14.11 -8.19 5.96
N LYS A 158 -14.48 -9.48 5.98
CA LYS A 158 -15.22 -10.09 7.11
C LYS A 158 -14.40 -10.19 8.40
N CYS A 159 -13.08 -10.12 8.31
CA CYS A 159 -12.17 -10.09 9.46
C CYS A 159 -11.85 -8.65 9.91
N SER A 160 -12.27 -7.65 9.13
CA SER A 160 -12.06 -6.23 9.39
C SER A 160 -13.08 -5.64 10.36
N PRO A 161 -12.74 -4.52 11.03
CA PRO A 161 -13.68 -3.80 11.87
C PRO A 161 -14.93 -3.34 11.09
N PRO A 162 -16.10 -3.24 11.76
CA PRO A 162 -17.29 -2.66 11.14
C PRO A 162 -17.00 -1.25 10.58
N GLY A 163 -17.51 -0.97 9.38
CA GLY A 163 -17.26 0.30 8.69
C GLY A 163 -15.96 0.35 7.88
N TYR A 164 -15.24 -0.77 7.73
CA TYR A 164 -13.96 -0.80 7.00
C TYR A 164 -14.01 -0.24 5.58
N THR A 165 -15.18 -0.26 4.92
CA THR A 165 -15.40 0.35 3.60
C THR A 165 -15.23 1.87 3.59
N GLY A 166 -15.10 2.51 4.75
CA GLY A 166 -14.74 3.92 4.90
C GLY A 166 -13.30 4.14 5.34
N PHE A 167 -12.51 3.09 5.57
CA PHE A 167 -11.17 3.21 6.15
C PHE A 167 -10.13 3.59 5.10
N ASN A 168 -9.27 4.51 5.53
CA ASN A 168 -8.08 4.96 4.81
C ASN A 168 -6.84 4.68 5.68
N ALA A 169 -5.75 5.39 5.41
CA ALA A 169 -4.51 5.28 6.16
C ALA A 169 -4.72 5.36 7.68
N ASP A 170 -5.33 6.44 8.15
CA ASP A 170 -5.33 6.76 9.57
C ASP A 170 -6.14 5.74 10.40
N GLU A 171 -7.25 5.24 9.87
CA GLU A 171 -8.05 4.21 10.54
C GLU A 171 -7.28 2.89 10.65
N VAL A 172 -6.65 2.45 9.55
CA VAL A 172 -5.82 1.23 9.52
C VAL A 172 -4.66 1.37 10.52
N SER A 173 -4.00 2.53 10.55
CA SER A 173 -2.90 2.81 11.48
C SER A 173 -3.35 2.74 12.92
N GLY A 174 -4.45 3.44 13.22
CA GLY A 174 -5.02 3.49 14.57
C GLY A 174 -5.37 2.10 15.06
N HIS A 175 -5.94 1.24 14.21
CA HIS A 175 -6.30 -0.12 14.61
C HIS A 175 -5.10 -0.99 15.01
N LEU A 176 -4.00 -0.91 14.26
CA LEU A 176 -2.76 -1.60 14.62
C LEU A 176 -2.12 -1.00 15.88
N LEU A 177 -1.87 0.32 15.88
CA LEU A 177 -1.20 1.01 16.98
C LEU A 177 -1.95 0.83 18.31
N GLN A 178 -3.28 0.81 18.28
CA GLN A 178 -4.10 0.63 19.48
C GLN A 178 -4.34 -0.85 19.86
N SER A 179 -3.67 -1.80 19.22
CA SER A 179 -3.78 -3.24 19.49
C SER A 179 -5.21 -3.78 19.34
N THR A 180 -5.95 -3.29 18.35
CA THR A 180 -7.32 -3.77 18.06
C THR A 180 -7.40 -4.66 16.82
N ALA A 181 -6.40 -4.58 15.93
CA ALA A 181 -6.24 -5.46 14.79
C ALA A 181 -4.92 -6.24 14.87
N VAL A 182 -4.90 -7.40 14.23
CA VAL A 182 -3.75 -8.34 14.23
C VAL A 182 -2.80 -8.06 13.08
N MET A 183 -3.32 -7.71 11.90
CA MET A 183 -2.55 -7.56 10.67
C MET A 183 -3.09 -6.45 9.78
N SER A 184 -2.21 -5.85 8.98
CA SER A 184 -2.56 -5.01 7.83
C SER A 184 -1.41 -4.95 6.84
N ILE A 185 -1.71 -4.61 5.59
CA ILE A 185 -0.67 -4.03 4.74
C ILE A 185 -0.44 -2.57 5.14
N ASN A 186 0.80 -2.08 5.02
CA ASN A 186 1.13 -0.69 5.27
C ASN A 186 2.41 -0.16 4.62
N TRP A 187 2.71 1.12 4.89
CA TRP A 187 3.91 1.81 4.42
C TRP A 187 5.05 1.81 5.46
N PRO A 188 6.32 1.86 5.03
CA PRO A 188 7.47 1.82 5.93
C PRO A 188 7.52 2.99 6.91
N ALA A 189 7.01 4.17 6.50
CA ALA A 189 6.95 5.36 7.34
C ALA A 189 6.22 5.15 8.68
N TRP A 190 5.40 4.11 8.81
CA TRP A 190 4.63 3.84 10.03
C TRP A 190 5.38 3.02 11.06
N ILE A 191 6.51 2.40 10.69
CA ILE A 191 7.38 1.67 11.63
C ILE A 191 7.76 2.58 12.81
N ALA A 192 8.14 3.83 12.53
CA ALA A 192 8.49 4.81 13.56
C ALA A 192 7.33 5.07 14.55
N ALA A 193 6.08 5.10 14.07
CA ALA A 193 4.92 5.27 14.93
C ALA A 193 4.63 4.02 15.77
N MET A 194 4.95 2.82 15.25
CA MET A 194 4.75 1.55 15.96
C MET A 194 5.74 1.34 17.09
N ASP A 195 6.94 1.92 16.97
CA ASP A 195 8.00 1.87 18.00
C ASP A 195 7.92 3.04 19.01
N ASP A 196 6.99 3.97 18.83
CA ASP A 196 6.77 5.09 19.75
C ASP A 196 5.77 4.70 20.87
N PRO A 197 6.22 4.57 22.14
CA PRO A 197 5.35 4.16 23.25
C PRO A 197 4.26 5.18 23.62
N THR A 198 4.36 6.44 23.15
CA THR A 198 3.32 7.45 23.34
C THR A 198 2.17 7.31 22.35
N ARG A 199 2.40 6.60 21.24
CA ARG A 199 1.45 6.42 20.13
C ARG A 199 0.99 4.98 19.96
N SER A 200 1.84 4.02 20.33
CA SER A 200 1.67 2.59 20.07
C SER A 200 1.56 1.79 21.34
N LYS A 201 0.54 0.93 21.40
CA LYS A 201 0.40 -0.11 22.41
C LYS A 201 1.19 -1.36 22.06
N ILE A 202 1.78 -1.45 20.87
CA ILE A 202 2.38 -2.68 20.32
C ILE A 202 3.89 -2.58 20.14
N VAL A 203 4.55 -1.62 20.80
CA VAL A 203 6.02 -1.47 20.80
C VAL A 203 6.70 -2.80 21.14
N GLY A 204 7.63 -3.23 20.29
CA GLY A 204 8.35 -4.51 20.44
C GLY A 204 7.51 -5.77 20.22
N ARG A 205 6.24 -5.63 19.81
CA ARG A 205 5.29 -6.75 19.60
C ARG A 205 4.82 -6.90 18.16
N ALA A 206 5.27 -6.01 17.28
CA ALA A 206 5.00 -6.07 15.85
C ALA A 206 6.12 -6.77 15.08
N GLY A 207 5.76 -7.39 13.97
CA GLY A 207 6.68 -7.86 12.94
C GLY A 207 6.30 -7.25 11.59
N VAL A 208 7.28 -7.21 10.69
CA VAL A 208 7.14 -6.70 9.34
C VAL A 208 7.81 -7.67 8.37
N VAL A 209 7.12 -8.00 7.29
CA VAL A 209 7.66 -8.75 6.14
C VAL A 209 7.33 -7.99 4.85
N ALA A 210 7.92 -8.39 3.71
CA ALA A 210 7.51 -7.85 2.42
C ALA A 210 6.00 -8.10 2.21
N ALA A 211 5.28 -7.13 1.64
CA ALA A 211 3.89 -7.37 1.27
C ALA A 211 3.84 -8.39 0.14
N GLY A 212 2.95 -9.38 0.27
CA GLY A 212 2.79 -10.43 -0.71
C GLY A 212 2.23 -9.94 -2.02
N ASP A 213 3.05 -10.00 -3.06
CA ASP A 213 2.69 -9.78 -4.46
C ASP A 213 2.73 -11.14 -5.21
N SER A 214 3.33 -11.19 -6.39
CA SER A 214 3.42 -12.41 -7.19
C SER A 214 4.09 -13.56 -6.41
N GLY A 215 3.37 -14.69 -6.30
CA GLY A 215 3.85 -15.89 -5.61
C GLY A 215 3.31 -16.11 -4.19
N TRP A 216 2.47 -15.21 -3.68
CA TRP A 216 1.80 -15.32 -2.37
C TRP A 216 0.39 -15.96 -2.42
N ILE A 217 0.16 -16.99 -3.25
CA ILE A 217 -1.07 -17.80 -3.22
C ILE A 217 -0.93 -19.00 -2.28
#